data_AF-A0A455UFQ7-F1
#
_entry.id   AF-A0A455UFQ7-F1
#
_cell.length_a   1.000
_cell.length_b   1.000
_cell.length_c   1.000
_cell.angle_alpha   90.00
_cell.angle_beta   90.00
_cell.angle_gamma   90.00
#
_symmetry.space_group_name_H-M   'P 1'
#
loop_
_entity.id
_entity.type
_entity.pdbx_description
1 polymer ?
#
loop_
_entity_poly.entity_id
_entity_poly.type
_entity_poly.pdbx_seq_one_letter_code
_entity_poly.pdbx_strand_id
1 'polypeptide(L)' 'MDSKHLEDWLRDAHAMEKQAEKMLKSQASRLEHYPQLQRRIEEHITETQNQSQKLEQCLTLLGADASTIKDMGLN' A
#
# COMPACT_ATOMS: atom_id res chain seq x y z
N MET A 1 2.90 21.89 -4.66
CA MET A 1 3.10 20.76 -3.73
C MET A 1 4.54 20.32 -3.89
N ASP A 2 5.32 20.33 -2.81
CA ASP A 2 6.72 19.88 -2.88
C ASP A 2 6.78 18.37 -3.09
N SER A 3 7.58 17.93 -4.06
CA SER A 3 7.73 16.52 -4.44
C SER A 3 8.14 15.60 -3.28
N LYS A 4 8.77 16.16 -2.23
CA LYS A 4 9.19 15.44 -1.04
C LYS A 4 8.00 14.97 -0.18
N HIS A 5 6.95 15.79 -0.07
CA HIS A 5 5.76 15.41 0.70
C HIS A 5 4.96 14.29 0.04
N LEU A 6 5.01 14.19 -1.29
CA LEU A 6 4.34 13.12 -2.02
C LEU A 6 4.95 11.74 -1.72
N GLU A 7 6.28 11.64 -1.67
CA GLU A 7 6.95 10.39 -1.32
C GLU A 7 6.60 9.95 0.11
N ASP A 8 6.66 10.88 1.06
CA ASP A 8 6.32 10.62 2.47
C ASP A 8 4.86 10.11 2.59
N TRP A 9 3.91 10.78 1.93
CA TRP A 9 2.50 10.34 1.95
C TRP A 9 2.27 8.98 1.30
N LEU A 10 2.98 8.65 0.22
CA LEU A 10 2.90 7.33 -0.40
C LEU A 10 3.47 6.23 0.51
N ARG A 11 4.54 6.53 1.25
CA ARG A 11 5.12 5.61 2.26
C ARG A 11 4.16 5.41 3.43
N ASP A 12 3.56 6.48 3.93
CA ASP A 12 2.57 6.43 5.00
C ASP A 12 1.34 5.61 4.57
N ALA A 13 0.80 5.88 3.39
CA ALA A 13 -0.30 5.11 2.83
C ALA A 13 0.05 3.63 2.69
N HIS A 14 1.25 3.29 2.21
CA HIS A 14 1.68 1.90 2.08
C HIS A 14 1.78 1.21 3.44
N ALA A 15 2.31 1.89 4.46
CA ALA A 15 2.37 1.37 5.82
C ALA A 15 0.96 1.15 6.41
N MET A 16 0.03 2.08 6.15
CA MET A 16 -1.37 1.96 6.55
C MET A 16 -2.03 0.74 5.91
N GLU A 17 -1.83 0.48 4.61
CA GLU A 17 -2.38 -0.71 3.95
C GLU A 17 -1.84 -2.01 4.55
N LYS A 18 -0.54 -2.09 4.85
CA LYS A 18 0.04 -3.27 5.53
C LYS A 18 -0.56 -3.49 6.91
N GLN A 19 -0.82 -2.43 7.66
CA GLN A 19 -1.47 -2.52 8.96
C GLN A 19 -2.95 -2.95 8.84
N ALA A 20 -3.67 -2.38 7.88
CA ALA A 20 -5.05 -2.75 7.58
C ALA A 20 -5.16 -4.23 7.20
N GLU A 21 -4.26 -4.73 6.34
CA GLU A 21 -4.19 -6.14 5.97
C GLU A 21 -4.07 -7.06 7.19
N LYS A 22 -3.14 -6.74 8.10
CA LYS A 22 -2.92 -7.53 9.34
C LYS A 22 -4.17 -7.53 10.22
N MET A 23 -4.80 -6.37 10.39
CA MET A 23 -6.02 -6.22 11.17
C MET A 23 -7.18 -7.02 10.55
N LEU A 24 -7.38 -6.94 9.24
CA LEU A 24 -8.45 -7.63 8.53
C LEU A 24 -8.27 -9.16 8.57
N LYS A 25 -7.03 -9.65 8.38
CA LYS A 25 -6.71 -11.08 8.55
C LYS A 25 -7.06 -11.59 9.94
N SER A 26 -6.73 -10.82 10.98
CA SER A 26 -7.09 -11.16 12.36
C SER A 26 -8.59 -11.12 12.63
N GLN A 27 -9.34 -10.26 11.94
CA GLN A 27 -10.80 -10.21 12.06
C GLN A 27 -11.45 -11.40 11.36
N ALA A 28 -11.04 -11.71 10.13
CA ALA A 28 -11.54 -12.85 9.36
C ALA A 28 -11.34 -14.17 10.13
N SER A 29 -10.17 -14.38 10.74
CA SER A 29 -9.85 -15.62 11.47
C SER A 29 -10.69 -15.85 12.73
N ARG A 30 -11.41 -14.84 13.23
CA ARG A 30 -12.24 -14.91 14.44
C ARG A 30 -13.73 -15.04 14.14
N LEU A 31 -14.13 -15.03 12.86
CA LEU A 31 -15.52 -15.16 12.45
C LEU A 31 -15.86 -16.62 12.20
N GLU A 32 -16.50 -17.27 13.17
CA GLU A 32 -16.88 -18.69 13.07
C GLU A 32 -18.32 -18.92 12.58
N HIS A 33 -19.21 -17.94 12.78
CA HIS A 33 -20.66 -18.11 12.55
C HIS A 33 -21.26 -17.09 11.56
N TYR A 34 -20.42 -16.30 10.90
CA TYR A 34 -20.85 -15.24 9.98
C TYR A 34 -20.16 -15.39 8.62
N PRO A 35 -20.47 -16.45 7.85
CA PRO A 35 -19.73 -16.78 6.62
C PRO A 35 -19.83 -15.68 5.54
N GLN A 36 -20.96 -14.96 5.48
CA GLN A 36 -21.13 -13.84 4.55
C GLN A 36 -20.23 -12.64 4.92
N LEU A 37 -20.11 -12.35 6.23
CA LEU A 37 -19.24 -11.29 6.71
C LEU A 37 -17.77 -11.67 6.53
N GLN A 38 -17.40 -12.91 6.85
CA GLN A 38 -16.05 -13.42 6.64
C GLN A 38 -15.63 -13.25 5.17
N ARG A 39 -16.47 -13.67 4.22
CA ARG A 39 -16.21 -13.51 2.79
C ARG A 39 -16.00 -12.04 2.40
N ARG A 40 -16.81 -11.13 2.93
CA ARG A 40 -16.66 -9.69 2.68
C ARG A 40 -15.32 -9.14 3.20
N ILE A 41 -14.83 -9.64 4.33
CA ILE A 41 -13.52 -9.27 4.87
C ILE A 41 -12.40 -9.86 4.00
N GLU A 42 -12.52 -11.10 3.54
CA GLU A 42 -11.55 -11.74 2.63
C GLU A 42 -11.44 -11.02 1.28
N GLU A 43 -12.57 -10.59 0.72
CA GLU A 43 -12.61 -9.72 -0.46
C GLU A 43 -11.87 -8.40 -0.20
N HIS A 44 -12.10 -7.78 0.96
CA HIS A 44 -11.42 -6.53 1.33
C HIS A 44 -9.92 -6.71 1.58
N ILE A 45 -9.48 -7.84 2.14
CA ILE A 45 -8.04 -8.19 2.26
C ILE A 45 -7.39 -8.19 0.88
N THR A 46 -8.05 -8.77 -0.12
CA THR A 46 -7.55 -8.83 -1.49
C THR A 46 -7.47 -7.43 -2.10
N GLU A 47 -8.47 -6.58 -1.85
CA GLU A 47 -8.46 -5.18 -2.27
C GLU A 47 -7.29 -4.39 -1.64
N THR A 48 -7.12 -4.48 -0.32
CA THR A 48 -6.02 -3.87 0.44
C THR A 48 -4.64 -4.32 -0.08
N GLN A 49 -4.48 -5.62 -0.40
CA GLN A 49 -3.25 -6.14 -0.98
C GLN A 49 -2.96 -5.52 -2.36
N ASN A 50 -3.98 -5.42 -3.21
CA ASN A 50 -3.84 -4.78 -4.53
C ASN A 50 -3.52 -3.28 -4.40
N GLN A 51 -4.11 -2.58 -3.42
CA GLN A 51 -3.81 -1.17 -3.15
C GLN A 51 -2.36 -1.00 -2.65
N SER A 52 -1.91 -1.85 -1.72
CA SER A 52 -0.51 -1.89 -1.26
C SER A 52 0.47 -2.08 -2.43
N GLN A 53 0.20 -3.00 -3.35
CA GLN A 53 1.05 -3.21 -4.53
C GLN A 53 1.11 -1.98 -5.46
N LYS A 54 -0.02 -1.29 -5.65
CA LYS A 54 -0.05 -0.05 -6.46
C LYS A 54 0.78 1.06 -5.80
N LEU A 55 0.71 1.21 -4.49
CA LEU A 55 1.52 2.19 -3.75
C LEU A 55 3.02 1.88 -3.88
N GLU A 56 3.40 0.60 -3.79
CA GLU A 56 4.78 0.16 -4.00
C GLU A 56 5.30 0.44 -5.43
N GLN A 57 4.46 0.22 -6.44
CA GLN A 57 4.76 0.57 -7.82
C GLN A 57 4.96 2.08 -8.00
N CYS A 58 4.07 2.91 -7.43
CA CYS A 58 4.21 4.37 -7.47
C CYS A 58 5.52 4.84 -6.82
N LEU A 59 5.87 4.29 -5.65
CA LEU A 59 7.13 4.60 -4.96
C LEU A 59 8.36 4.20 -5.80
N THR A 60 8.28 3.06 -6.49
CA THR A 60 9.36 2.57 -7.35
C THR A 60 9.58 3.51 -8.55
N LEU A 61 8.49 3.92 -9.22
CA LEU A 61 8.55 4.86 -10.33
C LEU A 61 9.12 6.22 -9.91
N LEU A 62 8.64 6.76 -8.78
CA LEU A 62 9.13 8.02 -8.24
C LEU A 62 10.63 7.96 -7.90
N GLY A 63 11.09 6.84 -7.35
CA GLY A 63 12.52 6.61 -7.08
C GLY A 63 13.38 6.52 -8.34
N ALA A 64 12.88 5.88 -9.40
CA ALA A 64 13.57 5.78 -10.69
C ALA A 64 13.68 7.15 -11.38
N ASP A 65 12.61 7.95 -11.37
CA ASP A 65 12.60 9.30 -11.94
C ASP A 65 13.57 10.22 -11.19
N ALA A 66 13.56 10.18 -9.85
CA ALA A 66 14.47 10.97 -9.02
C ALA A 66 15.95 10.59 -9.26
N SER A 67 16.24 9.30 -9.44
CA SER A 67 17.60 8.83 -9.78
C SER A 67 18.03 9.34 -11.16
N THR A 68 17.14 9.27 -12.15
CA THR A 68 17.44 9.72 -13.52
C THR A 68 17.78 11.21 -13.57
N ILE A 69 17.02 12.04 -12.83
CA ILE A 69 17.30 13.48 -12.69
C ILE A 69 18.66 13.70 -12.00
N LYS A 70 18.96 12.93 -10.96
CA LYS A 70 20.22 13.04 -10.22
C LYS A 70 21.43 12.68 -11.10
N ASP A 71 21.30 11.66 -11.94
CA ASP A 71 22.37 11.24 -12.87
C ASP A 71 22.60 12.27 -13.98
N MET A 72 21.55 12.98 -14.45
CA MET A 72 21.69 14.05 -15.45
C MET A 72 22.33 15.34 -14.90
N GLY A 73 22.22 15.62 -13.59
CA GLY A 73 22.81 16.79 -12.95
C GLY A 73 24.23 16.56 -12.41
N LEU A 74 24.70 15.31 -12.40
CA LEU A 74 26.04 14.92 -11.91
C LEU A 74 27.03 14.55 -13.04
N ASN A 75 26.66 14.79 -14.31
CA ASN A 75 27.53 14.62 -15.48
C ASN A 75 27.83 15.95 -16.16
#